data_AF-K0P246-F1
#
_entry.id   AF-K0P246-F1
#
_cell.length_a   1.000
_cell.length_b   1.000
_cell.length_c   1.000
_cell.angle_alpha   90.00
_cell.angle_beta   90.00
_cell.angle_gamma   90.00
#
_symmetry.space_group_name_H-M   'P 1'
#
loop_
_entity.id
_entity.type
_entity.pdbx_description
1 polymer ?
#
loop_
_entity_poly.entity_id
_entity_poly.type
_entity_poly.pdbx_seq_one_letter_code
_entity_poly.pdbx_strand_id
1 'polypeptide(L)' 'MSKAKLFIRNLVQEVRYKITWPSYHGLQSNALLVLLVSYIFALLIGLMDWSLKKAFVWFYNAF' A
#
# COMPACT_ATOMS: atom_id res chain seq x y z
N MET A 1 -23.03 -6.72 33.79
CA MET A 1 -22.27 -5.47 33.51
C MET A 1 -20.74 -5.58 33.72
N SER A 2 -20.15 -6.75 34.00
CA SER A 2 -18.69 -6.86 34.27
C SER A 2 -17.87 -7.54 33.17
N LYS A 3 -18.44 -8.49 32.41
CA LYS A 3 -17.67 -9.32 31.46
C LYS A 3 -17.16 -8.56 30.23
N ALA A 4 -17.96 -7.70 29.61
CA ALA A 4 -17.52 -6.92 28.44
C ALA A 4 -16.41 -5.91 28.80
N LYS A 5 -16.53 -5.24 29.94
CA LYS A 5 -15.50 -4.31 30.44
C LYS A 5 -14.21 -5.03 30.78
N LEU A 6 -14.30 -6.24 31.37
CA LEU A 6 -13.14 -7.10 31.65
C LEU A 6 -12.50 -7.61 30.36
N PHE A 7 -13.30 -7.99 29.37
CA PHE A 7 -12.84 -8.46 28.05
C PHE A 7 -12.08 -7.36 27.29
N ILE A 8 -12.62 -6.15 27.22
CA ILE A 8 -11.93 -5.01 26.59
C ILE A 8 -10.63 -4.69 27.35
N ARG A 9 -10.64 -4.75 28.69
CA ARG A 9 -9.42 -4.51 29.49
C ARG A 9 -8.35 -5.57 29.22
N ASN A 10 -8.74 -6.83 29.10
CA ASN A 10 -7.84 -7.94 28.76
C ASN A 10 -7.29 -7.82 27.33
N LEU A 11 -8.14 -7.45 26.36
CA LEU A 11 -7.72 -7.19 24.98
C LEU A 11 -6.71 -6.04 24.90
N VAL A 12 -6.93 -4.96 25.64
CA VAL A 12 -5.99 -3.82 25.68
C VAL A 12 -4.65 -4.23 26.32
N GLN A 13 -4.67 -5.06 27.36
CA GLN A 13 -3.43 -5.59 27.93
C GLN A 13 -2.73 -6.55 26.97
N GLU A 14 -3.46 -7.43 26.29
CA GLU A 14 -2.89 -8.35 25.31
C GLU A 14 -2.29 -7.62 24.11
N VAL A 15 -2.98 -6.61 23.58
CA VAL A 15 -2.49 -5.78 22.48
C VAL A 15 -1.21 -5.02 22.85
N ARG A 16 -1.11 -4.56 24.10
CA ARG A 16 0.05 -3.79 24.57
C ARG A 16 1.26 -4.66 24.90
N TYR A 17 1.07 -5.83 25.48
CA TYR A 17 2.15 -6.63 26.06
C TYR A 17 2.51 -7.89 25.26
N LYS A 18 1.60 -8.41 24.42
CA LYS A 18 1.84 -9.64 23.63
C LYS A 18 2.02 -9.39 22.14
N ILE A 19 1.69 -8.20 21.63
CA ILE A 19 1.86 -7.91 20.21
C ILE A 19 3.19 -7.19 20.03
N THR A 20 4.11 -7.86 19.34
CA THR A 20 5.36 -7.28 18.87
C THR A 20 5.05 -6.31 17.73
N TRP A 21 4.55 -5.12 18.05
CA TRP A 21 4.50 -4.05 17.06
C TRP A 21 5.93 -3.72 16.66
N PRO A 22 6.26 -3.76 15.35
CA PRO A 22 7.56 -3.30 14.89
C PRO A 22 7.75 -1.84 15.29
N SER A 23 9.00 -1.43 15.52
CA SER A 23 9.29 -0.03 15.83
C SER A 23 8.73 0.88 14.73
N TYR A 24 8.30 2.09 15.11
CA TYR A 24 7.79 3.10 14.16
C TYR A 24 8.72 3.30 12.96
N HIS A 25 10.03 3.16 13.18
CA HIS A 25 11.06 3.23 12.16
C HIS A 25 10.98 2.08 11.13
N GLY A 26 10.66 0.86 11.58
CA GLY A 26 10.47 -0.30 10.70
C GLY A 26 9.20 -0.18 9.85
N LEU A 27 8.13 0.36 10.42
CA LEU A 27 6.87 0.62 9.69
C LEU A 27 7.07 1.64 8.56
N GLN A 28 7.83 2.71 8.84
CA GLN A 28 8.15 3.72 7.83
C GLN A 28 9.04 3.16 6.71
N SER A 29 10.02 2.32 7.03
CA SER A 29 10.88 1.68 6.03
C SER A 29 10.07 0.82 5.06
N ASN A 30 9.14 0.01 5.57
CA ASN A 30 8.28 -0.83 4.72
C ASN A 30 7.33 0.02 3.86
N ALA A 31 6.74 1.07 4.44
CA ALA A 31 5.85 1.97 3.70
C ALA A 31 6.59 2.72 2.58
N LEU A 32 7.82 3.19 2.84
CA LEU A 32 8.64 3.88 1.84
C LEU A 32 9.07 2.96 0.70
N LEU A 33 9.42 1.70 1.01
CA LEU A 33 9.76 0.71 -0.01
C LEU A 33 8.55 0.48 -0.95
N VAL A 34 7.35 0.29 -0.38
CA VAL A 34 6.13 0.09 -1.18
C VAL A 34 5.78 1.34 -2.00
N LEU A 35 5.98 2.54 -1.45
CA LEU A 35 5.76 3.81 -2.16
C LEU A 35 6.69 3.96 -3.36
N LEU A 36 7.97 3.62 -3.22
CA LEU A 36 8.91 3.64 -4.34
C LEU A 36 8.53 2.64 -5.43
N VAL A 37 8.12 1.43 -5.03
CA VAL A 37 7.69 0.39 -5.96
C VAL A 37 6.43 0.83 -6.74
N SER A 38 5.43 1.40 -6.05
CA SER A 38 4.23 1.90 -6.72
C SER A 38 4.52 3.06 -7.67
N TYR A 39 5.48 3.92 -7.34
CA TYR A 39 5.93 5.00 -8.21
C TYR A 39 6.54 4.48 -9.52
N ILE A 40 7.38 3.44 -9.44
CA ILE A 40 7.97 2.81 -10.64
C ILE A 40 6.88 2.15 -11.50
N PHE A 41 5.93 1.44 -10.88
CA PHE A 41 4.81 0.86 -11.61
C PHE A 41 3.92 1.92 -12.28
N ALA A 42 3.67 3.04 -11.62
CA ALA A 42 2.92 4.15 -12.22
C ALA A 42 3.62 4.72 -13.46
N LEU A 43 4.95 4.89 -13.42
CA LEU A 43 5.72 5.32 -14.58
C LEU A 43 5.67 4.32 -15.73
N LEU A 44 5.79 3.02 -15.45
CA LEU A 44 5.72 1.97 -16.47
C LEU A 44 4.34 1.93 -17.15
N ILE A 45 3.27 1.93 -16.36
CA ILE A 45 1.89 1.92 -16.89
C ILE A 45 1.63 3.21 -17.68
N GLY A 46 2.10 4.37 -17.19
CA GLY A 46 1.98 5.63 -17.91
C GLY A 46 2.71 5.64 -19.26
N LEU A 47 3.90 5.02 -19.33
CA LEU A 47 4.65 4.87 -20.57
C LEU A 47 3.91 3.95 -21.56
N MET A 48 3.33 2.85 -21.06
CA MET A 48 2.54 1.92 -21.88
C MET A 48 1.26 2.57 -22.41
N ASP A 49 0.54 3.34 -21.60
CA ASP A 49 -0.65 4.08 -22.05
C ASP A 49 -0.29 5.09 -23.14
N TRP A 50 0.82 5.81 -22.98
CA TRP A 50 1.30 6.78 -23.97
C TRP A 50 1.74 6.12 -25.29
N SER A 51 2.48 5.01 -25.21
CA SER A 51 2.96 4.31 -26.40
C SER A 51 1.80 3.70 -27.19
N LEU A 52 0.84 3.08 -26.51
CA LEU A 52 -0.35 2.50 -27.13
C LEU A 52 -1.21 3.59 -27.78
N LYS A 53 -1.52 4.69 -27.07
CA LYS A 53 -2.28 5.81 -27.65
C LYS A 53 -1.64 6.34 -28.93
N LYS A 54 -0.32 6.53 -28.92
CA LYS A 54 0.42 6.96 -30.11
C LYS A 54 0.35 5.94 -31.23
N ALA A 55 0.49 4.65 -30.93
CA ALA A 55 0.38 3.57 -31.91
C ALA A 55 -1.02 3.53 -32.54
N PHE A 56 -2.08 3.65 -31.73
CA PHE A 56 -3.46 3.68 -32.22
C PHE A 56 -3.75 4.91 -33.09
N VAL A 57 -3.33 6.11 -32.67
CA VAL A 57 -3.50 7.33 -33.48
C VAL A 57 -2.75 7.22 -34.80
N TRP A 58 -1.53 6.68 -34.80
CA TRP A 58 -0.78 6.44 -36.02
C TRP A 58 -1.48 5.43 -36.94
N PHE A 59 -1.99 4.33 -36.38
CA PHE A 59 -2.73 3.32 -37.13
C PHE A 59 -4.02 3.88 -37.74
N TYR A 60 -4.82 4.63 -36.98
CA TYR A 60 -6.06 5.24 -37.47
C TYR A 60 -5.83 6.35 -38.49
N ASN A 61 -4.70 7.05 -38.47
CA ASN A 61 -4.37 8.03 -39.51
C ASN A 61 -3.80 7.40 -40.78
N ALA A 62 -3.31 6.16 -40.70
CA ALA A 62 -2.71 5.45 -41.82
C ALA A 62 -3.73 4.65 -42.67
N PHE A 63 -4.94 4.42 -42.13
CA PHE A 63 -6.05 3.70 -42.77
C PHE A 63 -7.24 4.63 -42.96
#